data_AF-A0A7S6M5C6-F1
#
_entry.id   AF-A0A7S6M5C6-F1
#
_cell.length_a   1.000
_cell.length_b   1.000
_cell.length_c   1.000
_cell.angle_alpha   90.00
_cell.angle_beta   90.00
_cell.angle_gamma   90.00
#
_symmetry.space_group_name_H-M   'P 1'
#
loop_
_entity.id
_entity.type
_entity.pdbx_description
1 polymer ?
#
loop_
_entity_poly.entity_id
_entity_poly.type
_entity_poly.pdbx_seq_one_letter_code
_entity_poly.pdbx_strand_id
1 'polypeptide(L)'
;MDERARQREFEERFLAELRARATGLLRGRLPADRAVWEEGAVRADAVRTDLSRIGGGIDRRKLFDEMPGTRDVLIRFQRSMLGGLLRPTVARLRAAVLVNVEQLAHDRPAAPGSREQVLDALARYELLPAADRPSAIVLASPTGFSSAARALVNRSGGAKLVLMGGRADGGWDVDAPDALKKTPWMRLFEFETQDEQLRRLLYHLEQESAALDTRGVSIQHLAEKMGLAPGRIEALVRQACRVQPQLLTLEHEGALCVYRTPLPEEGRSMSLWNRVRRLLRLPPTPAERVRELTTQRIRIEQQRHDVDARLNTLETEERALLERGVAAASDAEKRQVAGRLARLRLELGRVRAQANVFTQQITVIGTQIHHMTIKEQVRRTPLPRPEELTREAAETEAVINELAVSADLAGNIEVASQTPRMAEREDEILAEFEQIRQNRAATAQADPRTAATGDRASGTDRAAARADGSAAPIDAPRAPAAGAEADAQRGSPRRADPARPEAG
;
A
#
# COMPACT_ATOMS: atom_id res chain seq x y z
N MET A 1 -21.25 -19.25 1.68
CA MET A 1 -21.98 -18.56 0.59
C MET A 1 -21.34 -19.02 -0.71
N ASP A 2 -22.12 -19.53 -1.65
CA ASP A 2 -21.64 -19.94 -2.98
C ASP A 2 -21.06 -18.74 -3.73
N GLU A 3 -19.96 -18.94 -4.46
CA GLU A 3 -19.27 -17.92 -5.24
C GLU A 3 -20.19 -17.35 -6.33
N ARG A 4 -21.05 -18.18 -6.95
CA ARG A 4 -22.06 -17.72 -7.92
C ARG A 4 -23.05 -16.74 -7.30
N ALA A 5 -23.55 -17.06 -6.10
CA ALA A 5 -24.46 -16.19 -5.36
C ALA A 5 -23.81 -14.85 -5.00
N ARG A 6 -22.55 -14.87 -4.55
CA ARG A 6 -21.77 -13.65 -4.25
C ARG A 6 -21.61 -12.76 -5.48
N GLN A 7 -21.31 -13.34 -6.64
CA GLN A 7 -21.14 -12.56 -7.87
C GLN A 7 -22.46 -12.03 -8.43
N ARG A 8 -23.56 -12.74 -8.20
CA ARG A 8 -24.91 -12.26 -8.52
C ARG A 8 -25.30 -11.09 -7.62
N GLU A 9 -25.02 -11.16 -6.33
CA GLU A 9 -25.21 -10.04 -5.40
C GLU A 9 -24.39 -8.82 -5.84
N PHE A 10 -23.14 -9.03 -6.28
CA PHE A 10 -22.32 -7.96 -6.85
C PHE A 10 -22.95 -7.34 -8.11
N GLU A 11 -23.46 -8.15 -9.04
CA GLU A 11 -24.13 -7.67 -10.26
C GLU A 11 -25.40 -6.85 -9.93
N GLU A 12 -26.21 -7.34 -9.00
CA GLU A 12 -27.41 -6.64 -8.55
C GLU A 12 -27.07 -5.29 -7.89
N ARG A 13 -26.06 -5.29 -7.00
CA ARG A 13 -25.55 -4.07 -6.36
C ARG A 13 -25.00 -3.07 -7.39
N PHE A 14 -24.17 -3.53 -8.33
CA PHE A 14 -23.60 -2.72 -9.41
C PHE A 14 -24.68 -2.01 -10.23
N LEU A 15 -25.67 -2.76 -10.71
CA LEU A 15 -26.75 -2.22 -11.54
C LEU A 15 -27.68 -1.29 -10.74
N ALA A 16 -27.97 -1.62 -9.48
CA ALA A 16 -28.78 -0.80 -8.60
C ALA A 16 -28.11 0.56 -8.30
N GLU A 17 -26.82 0.55 -7.95
CA GLU A 17 -26.04 1.75 -7.67
C GLU A 17 -25.90 2.63 -8.92
N LEU A 18 -25.61 2.04 -10.09
CA LEU A 18 -25.58 2.77 -11.35
C LEU A 18 -26.91 3.45 -11.64
N ARG A 19 -28.03 2.77 -11.37
CA ARG A 19 -29.40 3.31 -11.54
C ARG A 19 -29.71 4.45 -10.59
N ALA A 20 -29.40 4.27 -9.30
CA ALA A 20 -29.57 5.31 -8.30
C ALA A 20 -28.75 6.55 -8.65
N ARG A 21 -27.47 6.38 -9.03
CA ARG A 21 -26.55 7.48 -9.39
C ARG A 21 -26.99 8.20 -10.64
N ALA A 22 -27.28 7.48 -11.72
CA ALA A 22 -27.76 8.09 -12.95
C ALA A 22 -29.03 8.92 -12.72
N THR A 23 -30.00 8.39 -11.97
CA THR A 23 -31.25 9.10 -11.66
C THR A 23 -31.00 10.34 -10.79
N GLY A 24 -30.17 10.23 -9.76
CA GLY A 24 -29.85 11.32 -8.84
C GLY A 24 -29.08 12.49 -9.47
N LEU A 25 -28.40 12.26 -10.59
CA LEU A 25 -27.55 13.27 -11.24
C LEU A 25 -28.21 14.03 -12.41
N LEU A 26 -29.40 13.61 -12.90
CA LEU A 26 -30.10 14.25 -14.04
C LEU A 26 -30.51 15.71 -13.79
N ARG A 27 -30.56 16.17 -12.54
CA ARG A 27 -30.97 17.54 -12.18
C ARG A 27 -29.79 18.52 -12.23
N GLY A 28 -29.20 18.67 -13.41
CA GLY A 28 -28.16 19.68 -13.70
C GLY A 28 -26.73 19.29 -13.31
N ARG A 29 -26.49 18.06 -12.80
CA ARG A 29 -25.13 17.55 -12.59
C ARG A 29 -24.60 16.79 -13.80
N LEU A 30 -25.49 16.27 -14.64
CA LEU A 30 -25.19 15.71 -15.95
C LEU A 30 -25.78 16.59 -17.06
N PRO A 31 -25.19 16.58 -18.26
CA PRO A 31 -25.75 17.29 -19.41
C PRO A 31 -26.94 16.53 -20.03
N ALA A 32 -27.84 15.99 -19.20
CA ALA A 32 -29.02 15.23 -19.58
C ALA A 32 -30.12 15.39 -18.52
N ASP A 33 -31.37 15.43 -18.96
CA ASP A 33 -32.54 15.65 -18.09
C ASP A 33 -33.35 14.37 -17.86
N ARG A 34 -33.12 13.35 -18.69
CA ARG A 34 -33.81 12.05 -18.63
C ARG A 34 -32.83 10.91 -18.92
N ALA A 35 -33.02 9.79 -18.22
CA ALA A 35 -32.38 8.51 -18.53
C ALA A 35 -33.46 7.47 -18.85
N VAL A 36 -33.33 6.80 -19.99
CA VAL A 36 -34.17 5.66 -20.38
C VAL A 36 -33.34 4.38 -20.22
N TRP A 37 -33.93 3.37 -19.58
CA TRP A 37 -33.27 2.12 -19.21
C TRP A 37 -33.85 1.00 -20.07
N GLU A 38 -32.99 0.28 -20.77
CA GLU A 38 -33.37 -0.85 -21.63
C GLU A 38 -32.48 -2.04 -21.26
N GLU A 39 -33.09 -3.17 -20.93
CA GLU A 39 -32.35 -4.42 -20.73
C GLU A 39 -31.89 -4.96 -22.09
N GLY A 40 -30.62 -5.35 -22.17
CA GLY A 40 -30.05 -6.00 -23.34
C GLY A 40 -30.02 -7.52 -23.21
N ALA A 41 -29.94 -8.20 -24.35
CA ALA A 41 -29.78 -9.64 -24.45
C ALA A 41 -28.34 -10.06 -24.83
N VAL A 42 -27.46 -9.10 -25.13
CA VAL A 42 -26.13 -9.36 -25.72
C VAL A 42 -25.29 -10.22 -24.78
N ARG A 43 -25.36 -9.96 -23.48
CA ARG A 43 -24.61 -10.74 -22.47
C ARG A 43 -25.22 -12.10 -22.19
N ALA A 44 -26.54 -12.20 -22.15
CA ALA A 44 -27.23 -13.48 -22.01
C ALA A 44 -26.81 -14.47 -23.11
N ASP A 45 -26.75 -14.01 -24.36
CA ASP A 45 -26.32 -14.82 -25.51
C ASP A 45 -24.84 -15.23 -25.41
N ALA A 46 -23.98 -14.32 -24.91
CA ALA A 46 -22.57 -14.61 -24.65
C ALA A 46 -22.39 -15.73 -23.63
N VAL A 47 -23.07 -15.64 -22.48
CA VAL A 47 -23.00 -16.66 -21.43
C VAL A 47 -23.55 -18.00 -21.91
N ARG A 48 -24.65 -18.02 -22.69
CA ARG A 48 -25.17 -19.27 -23.29
C ARG A 48 -24.14 -19.92 -24.21
N THR A 49 -23.46 -19.11 -25.02
CA THR A 49 -22.40 -19.57 -25.92
C THR A 49 -21.24 -20.17 -25.14
N ASP A 50 -20.77 -19.52 -24.07
CA ASP A 50 -19.67 -20.03 -23.25
C ASP A 50 -20.07 -21.32 -22.52
N LEU A 51 -21.27 -21.38 -21.94
CA LEU A 51 -21.81 -22.61 -21.32
C LEU A 51 -21.93 -23.78 -22.32
N SER A 52 -22.26 -23.49 -23.58
CA SER A 52 -22.32 -24.52 -24.62
C SER A 52 -20.96 -25.16 -24.94
N ARG A 53 -19.86 -24.39 -24.74
CA ARG A 53 -18.49 -24.82 -25.04
C ARG A 53 -17.88 -25.68 -23.94
N ILE A 54 -18.25 -25.41 -22.68
CA ILE A 54 -17.65 -26.07 -21.50
C ILE A 54 -17.91 -27.58 -21.50
N GLY A 55 -18.96 -28.07 -22.17
CA GLY A 55 -19.24 -29.51 -22.27
C GLY A 55 -19.55 -30.15 -20.92
N GLY A 56 -20.01 -31.41 -20.92
CA GLY A 56 -20.34 -32.15 -19.69
C GLY A 56 -21.84 -32.12 -19.34
N GLY A 57 -22.31 -33.22 -18.73
CA GLY A 57 -23.72 -33.50 -18.42
C GLY A 57 -24.36 -32.63 -17.34
N ILE A 58 -23.92 -31.38 -17.19
CA ILE A 58 -24.49 -30.40 -16.28
C ILE A 58 -25.81 -29.89 -16.88
N ASP A 59 -26.84 -29.72 -16.05
CA ASP A 59 -28.10 -29.08 -16.47
C ASP A 59 -27.84 -27.61 -16.83
N ARG A 60 -27.65 -27.37 -18.13
CA ARG A 60 -27.32 -26.06 -18.69
C ARG A 60 -28.37 -25.00 -18.40
N ARG A 61 -29.65 -25.40 -18.34
CA ARG A 61 -30.74 -24.45 -18.13
C ARG A 61 -30.71 -23.93 -16.71
N LYS A 62 -30.61 -24.86 -15.74
CA LYS A 62 -30.48 -24.51 -14.33
C LYS A 62 -29.23 -23.68 -14.07
N LEU A 63 -28.08 -24.08 -14.64
CA LEU A 63 -26.83 -23.33 -14.48
C LEU A 63 -26.96 -21.92 -15.06
N PHE A 64 -27.53 -21.76 -16.26
CA PHE A 64 -27.72 -20.44 -16.88
C PHE A 64 -28.58 -19.50 -16.02
N ASP A 65 -29.66 -19.99 -15.41
CA ASP A 65 -30.54 -19.19 -14.55
C ASP A 65 -29.86 -18.74 -13.24
N GLU A 66 -28.81 -19.47 -12.81
CA GLU A 66 -27.99 -19.17 -11.63
C GLU A 66 -26.76 -18.29 -11.97
N MET A 67 -26.36 -18.21 -13.25
CA MET A 67 -25.13 -17.56 -13.67
C MET A 67 -25.21 -16.02 -13.60
N PRO A 68 -24.24 -15.36 -12.94
CA PRO A 68 -24.09 -13.91 -12.99
C PRO A 68 -23.60 -13.43 -14.37
N GLY A 69 -23.67 -12.13 -14.62
CA GLY A 69 -23.14 -11.49 -15.83
C GLY A 69 -23.96 -11.78 -17.09
N THR A 70 -25.18 -12.28 -16.92
CA THR A 70 -26.17 -12.49 -17.99
C THR A 70 -26.94 -11.21 -18.32
N ARG A 71 -26.94 -10.22 -17.43
CA ARG A 71 -27.64 -8.95 -17.63
C ARG A 71 -26.70 -7.93 -18.26
N ASP A 72 -27.21 -7.20 -19.25
CA ASP A 72 -26.65 -5.94 -19.69
C ASP A 72 -27.73 -4.88 -19.75
N VAL A 73 -27.33 -3.62 -19.54
CA VAL A 73 -28.26 -2.50 -19.54
C VAL A 73 -27.75 -1.41 -20.47
N LEU A 74 -28.64 -0.92 -21.33
CA LEU A 74 -28.47 0.30 -22.10
C LEU A 74 -29.17 1.45 -21.39
N ILE A 75 -28.39 2.50 -21.13
CA ILE A 75 -28.88 3.75 -20.57
C ILE A 75 -28.77 4.80 -21.66
N ARG A 76 -29.93 5.30 -22.12
CA ARG A 76 -30.02 6.41 -23.07
C ARG A 76 -30.25 7.69 -22.30
N PHE A 77 -29.25 8.55 -22.25
CA PHE A 77 -29.36 9.88 -21.68
C PHE A 77 -29.92 10.84 -22.73
N GLN A 78 -31.02 11.50 -22.41
CA GLN A 78 -31.72 12.44 -23.28
C GLN A 78 -31.73 13.83 -22.66
N ARG A 79 -31.61 14.85 -23.51
CA ARG A 79 -31.74 16.25 -23.12
C ARG A 79 -33.00 16.85 -23.72
N SER A 80 -33.74 17.60 -22.93
CA SER A 80 -34.94 18.32 -23.38
C SER A 80 -34.52 19.55 -24.18
N MET A 81 -35.03 19.68 -25.41
CA MET A 81 -34.84 20.84 -26.29
C MET A 81 -36.20 21.38 -26.73
N LEU A 82 -36.28 22.67 -27.03
CA LEU A 82 -37.51 23.35 -27.51
C LEU A 82 -38.74 23.09 -26.61
N GLY A 83 -38.63 23.34 -25.31
CA GLY A 83 -39.74 23.15 -24.37
C GLY A 83 -40.17 21.68 -24.19
N GLY A 84 -39.33 20.71 -24.55
CA GLY A 84 -39.60 19.28 -24.36
C GLY A 84 -40.19 18.54 -25.56
N LEU A 85 -40.39 19.24 -26.68
CA LEU A 85 -40.82 18.66 -27.95
C LEU A 85 -39.78 17.72 -28.55
N LEU A 86 -38.49 18.05 -28.42
CA LEU A 86 -37.39 17.22 -28.91
C LEU A 86 -36.57 16.68 -27.74
N ARG A 87 -36.23 15.39 -27.81
CA ARG A 87 -35.44 14.68 -26.79
C ARG A 87 -34.27 13.94 -27.42
N PRO A 88 -33.30 14.64 -28.04
CA PRO A 88 -32.13 13.98 -28.61
C PRO A 88 -31.36 13.18 -27.54
N THR A 89 -30.88 12.01 -27.95
CA THR A 89 -29.95 11.21 -27.13
C THR A 89 -28.58 11.86 -27.15
N VAL A 90 -28.10 12.30 -25.99
CA VAL A 90 -26.79 12.94 -25.83
C VAL A 90 -25.69 11.93 -25.50
N ALA A 91 -26.05 10.81 -24.87
CA ALA A 91 -25.13 9.73 -24.56
C ALA A 91 -25.87 8.38 -24.51
N ARG A 92 -25.18 7.35 -24.98
CA ARG A 92 -25.58 5.95 -24.85
C ARG A 92 -24.52 5.23 -24.02
N LEU A 93 -24.92 4.74 -22.86
CA LEU A 93 -24.05 4.01 -21.94
C LEU A 93 -24.50 2.56 -21.89
N ARG A 94 -23.63 1.62 -22.25
CA ARG A 94 -23.85 0.18 -22.01
C ARG A 94 -23.10 -0.22 -20.74
N ALA A 95 -23.77 -0.94 -19.85
CA ALA A 95 -23.17 -1.46 -18.62
C ALA A 95 -23.41 -2.97 -18.53
N ALA A 96 -22.37 -3.73 -18.19
CA ALA A 96 -22.42 -5.18 -18.05
C ALA A 96 -21.42 -5.68 -16.99
N VAL A 97 -21.72 -6.82 -16.38
CA VAL A 97 -20.77 -7.53 -15.51
C VAL A 97 -20.08 -8.64 -16.29
N LEU A 98 -18.75 -8.66 -16.23
CA LEU A 98 -17.92 -9.71 -16.78
C LEU A 98 -17.56 -10.70 -15.69
N VAL A 99 -17.90 -11.96 -15.95
CA VAL A 99 -17.58 -13.10 -15.10
C VAL A 99 -16.88 -14.16 -15.93
N ASN A 100 -15.96 -14.90 -15.29
CA ASN A 100 -15.33 -16.05 -15.94
C ASN A 100 -16.26 -17.26 -15.84
N VAL A 101 -17.08 -17.44 -16.89
CA VAL A 101 -18.13 -18.48 -16.95
C VAL A 101 -17.55 -19.88 -16.73
N GLU A 102 -16.36 -20.16 -17.28
CA GLU A 102 -15.69 -21.45 -17.15
C GLU A 102 -15.29 -21.76 -15.70
N GLN A 103 -14.72 -20.78 -15.00
CA GLN A 103 -14.33 -20.96 -13.60
C GLN A 103 -15.55 -21.15 -12.71
N LEU A 104 -16.60 -20.35 -12.91
CA LEU A 104 -17.85 -20.47 -12.15
C LEU A 104 -18.59 -21.77 -12.40
N ALA A 105 -18.61 -22.27 -13.64
CA ALA A 105 -19.23 -23.55 -13.99
C ALA A 105 -18.53 -24.75 -13.34
N HIS A 106 -17.25 -24.58 -12.95
CA HIS A 106 -16.45 -25.59 -12.25
C HIS A 106 -16.25 -25.28 -10.76
N ASP A 107 -17.06 -24.38 -10.18
CA ASP A 107 -16.99 -23.94 -8.78
C ASP A 107 -15.56 -23.52 -8.34
N ARG A 108 -14.79 -22.93 -9.26
CA ARG A 108 -13.46 -22.36 -9.00
C ARG A 108 -13.59 -20.89 -8.60
N PRO A 109 -12.68 -20.38 -7.74
CA PRO A 109 -12.66 -18.95 -7.42
C PRO A 109 -12.44 -18.14 -8.70
N ALA A 110 -13.21 -17.07 -8.88
CA ALA A 110 -13.07 -16.24 -10.06
C ALA A 110 -11.75 -15.48 -10.06
N ALA A 111 -11.04 -15.55 -11.18
CA ALA A 111 -9.91 -14.70 -11.47
C ALA A 111 -10.39 -13.29 -11.88
N PRO A 112 -9.52 -12.27 -11.76
CA PRO A 112 -9.77 -10.94 -12.33
C PRO A 112 -10.04 -11.01 -13.83
N GLY A 113 -10.87 -10.09 -14.33
CA GLY A 113 -11.18 -9.97 -15.75
C GLY A 113 -9.93 -9.84 -16.62
N SER A 114 -9.79 -10.73 -17.61
CA SER A 114 -8.64 -10.76 -18.51
C SER A 114 -8.76 -9.72 -19.63
N ARG A 115 -7.65 -9.43 -20.32
CA ARG A 115 -7.63 -8.53 -21.47
C ARG A 115 -8.53 -9.06 -22.60
N GLU A 116 -8.50 -10.36 -22.84
CA GLU A 116 -9.24 -11.06 -23.89
C GLU A 116 -10.75 -10.98 -23.63
N GLN A 117 -11.18 -11.15 -22.38
CA GLN A 117 -12.59 -11.02 -22.00
C GLN A 117 -13.12 -9.59 -22.24
N VAL A 118 -12.29 -8.58 -21.95
CA VAL A 118 -12.64 -7.18 -22.23
C VAL A 118 -12.72 -6.94 -23.74
N LEU A 119 -11.76 -7.42 -24.53
CA LEU A 119 -11.78 -7.28 -25.99
C LEU A 119 -12.96 -8.00 -26.64
N ASP A 120 -13.28 -9.22 -26.19
CA ASP A 120 -14.46 -9.95 -26.68
C ASP A 120 -15.76 -9.17 -26.39
N ALA A 121 -15.88 -8.62 -25.17
CA ALA A 121 -17.02 -7.77 -24.82
C ALA A 121 -17.11 -6.51 -25.71
N LEU A 122 -15.98 -5.83 -25.96
CA LEU A 122 -15.93 -4.65 -26.83
C LEU A 122 -16.31 -4.98 -28.28
N ALA A 123 -15.77 -6.06 -28.84
CA ALA A 123 -16.03 -6.49 -30.21
C ALA A 123 -17.53 -6.71 -30.45
N ARG A 124 -18.26 -7.29 -29.48
CA ARG A 124 -19.71 -7.49 -29.56
C ARG A 124 -20.48 -6.17 -29.68
N TYR A 125 -20.02 -5.11 -29.01
CA TYR A 125 -20.65 -3.79 -29.09
C TYR A 125 -20.28 -3.02 -30.37
N GLU A 126 -19.11 -3.29 -30.95
CA GLU A 126 -18.70 -2.71 -32.24
C GLU A 126 -19.50 -3.28 -33.42
N LEU A 127 -19.93 -4.53 -33.32
CA LEU A 127 -20.78 -5.20 -34.31
C LEU A 127 -22.23 -4.68 -34.32
N LEU A 128 -22.64 -3.88 -33.33
CA LEU A 128 -23.97 -3.29 -33.31
C LEU A 128 -24.17 -2.28 -34.46
N PRO A 129 -25.41 -2.12 -34.97
CA PRO A 129 -25.74 -1.07 -35.91
C PRO A 129 -25.31 0.30 -35.41
N ALA A 130 -24.85 1.18 -36.30
CA ALA A 130 -24.30 2.49 -35.91
C ALA A 130 -25.26 3.33 -35.04
N ALA A 131 -26.56 3.21 -35.26
CA ALA A 131 -27.59 3.87 -34.46
C ALA A 131 -27.68 3.36 -33.01
N ASP A 132 -27.24 2.13 -32.74
CA ASP A 132 -27.29 1.46 -31.44
C ASP A 132 -25.94 1.39 -30.73
N ARG A 133 -24.85 1.77 -31.41
CA ARG A 133 -23.51 1.76 -30.83
C ARG A 133 -23.46 2.67 -29.60
N PRO A 134 -22.94 2.17 -28.46
CA PRO A 134 -22.79 2.98 -27.26
C PRO A 134 -21.69 4.03 -27.44
N SER A 135 -21.88 5.20 -26.82
CA SER A 135 -20.82 6.21 -26.68
C SER A 135 -19.83 5.84 -25.56
N ALA A 136 -20.28 5.05 -24.59
CA ALA A 136 -19.46 4.56 -23.48
C ALA A 136 -19.89 3.13 -23.08
N ILE A 137 -18.92 2.32 -22.69
CA ILE A 137 -19.10 0.94 -22.24
C ILE A 137 -18.50 0.84 -20.85
N VAL A 138 -19.29 0.37 -19.88
CA VAL A 138 -18.85 0.09 -18.51
C VAL A 138 -18.88 -1.40 -18.30
N LEU A 139 -17.71 -1.97 -18.01
CA LEU A 139 -17.57 -3.38 -17.69
C LEU A 139 -17.19 -3.49 -16.22
N ALA A 140 -18.02 -4.17 -15.44
CA ALA A 140 -17.76 -4.42 -14.04
C ALA A 140 -17.28 -5.85 -13.81
N SER A 141 -16.45 -6.07 -12.78
CA SER A 141 -16.03 -7.41 -12.37
C SER A 141 -15.94 -7.50 -10.85
N PRO A 142 -16.52 -8.53 -10.21
CA PRO A 142 -16.48 -8.72 -8.75
C PRO A 142 -15.05 -8.79 -8.19
N THR A 143 -14.12 -9.32 -8.98
CA THR A 143 -12.72 -9.58 -8.62
C THR A 143 -11.76 -8.57 -9.24
N GLY A 144 -12.29 -7.54 -9.91
CA GLY A 144 -11.49 -6.54 -10.60
C GLY A 144 -10.95 -7.01 -11.95
N PHE A 145 -9.93 -6.31 -12.44
CA PHE A 145 -9.38 -6.52 -13.78
C PHE A 145 -7.86 -6.63 -13.71
N SER A 146 -7.31 -7.47 -14.59
CA SER A 146 -5.85 -7.56 -14.79
C SER A 146 -5.26 -6.23 -15.27
N SER A 147 -3.97 -5.99 -15.00
CA SER A 147 -3.26 -4.80 -15.49
C SER A 147 -3.30 -4.66 -17.02
N ALA A 148 -3.25 -5.78 -17.74
CA ALA A 148 -3.39 -5.83 -19.19
C ALA A 148 -4.77 -5.39 -19.69
N ALA A 149 -5.84 -5.72 -18.95
CA ALA A 149 -7.19 -5.22 -19.23
C ALA A 149 -7.31 -3.72 -18.92
N ARG A 150 -6.77 -3.27 -17.77
CA ARG A 150 -6.77 -1.83 -17.40
C ARG A 150 -6.05 -0.96 -18.43
N ALA A 151 -4.99 -1.47 -19.07
CA ALA A 151 -4.28 -0.76 -20.13
C ALA A 151 -5.15 -0.48 -21.39
N LEU A 152 -6.27 -1.18 -21.58
CA LEU A 152 -7.19 -0.94 -22.69
C LEU A 152 -8.03 0.34 -22.53
N VAL A 153 -8.22 0.82 -21.30
CA VAL A 153 -9.09 1.98 -20.98
C VAL A 153 -8.72 3.23 -21.78
N ASN A 154 -7.43 3.47 -22.01
CA ASN A 154 -6.94 4.62 -22.77
C ASN A 154 -6.67 4.32 -24.26
N ARG A 155 -6.86 3.08 -24.71
CA ARG A 155 -6.55 2.65 -26.09
C ARG A 155 -7.77 2.48 -26.97
N SER A 156 -8.99 2.59 -26.44
CA SER A 156 -10.20 2.40 -27.23
C SER A 156 -10.39 3.57 -28.21
N GLY A 157 -10.24 3.30 -29.51
CA GLY A 157 -10.50 4.28 -30.57
C GLY A 157 -12.00 4.55 -30.83
N GLY A 158 -12.87 3.72 -30.26
CA GLY A 158 -14.33 3.81 -30.38
C GLY A 158 -15.01 4.34 -29.12
N ALA A 159 -15.93 3.57 -28.57
CA ALA A 159 -16.63 3.92 -27.33
C ALA A 159 -15.63 4.08 -26.17
N LYS A 160 -15.94 5.00 -25.25
CA LYS A 160 -15.14 5.19 -24.02
C LYS A 160 -15.33 3.97 -23.11
N LEU A 161 -14.24 3.25 -22.84
CA LEU A 161 -14.26 2.09 -21.95
C LEU A 161 -14.04 2.51 -20.50
N VAL A 162 -14.92 2.10 -19.59
CA VAL A 162 -14.75 2.22 -18.14
C VAL A 162 -14.72 0.82 -17.55
N LEU A 163 -13.73 0.52 -16.72
CA LEU A 163 -13.65 -0.74 -15.98
C LEU A 163 -13.94 -0.47 -14.51
N MET A 164 -14.81 -1.29 -13.90
CA MET A 164 -15.17 -1.19 -12.49
C MET A 164 -14.90 -2.50 -11.75
N GLY A 165 -13.98 -2.49 -10.80
CA GLY A 165 -13.62 -3.66 -10.00
C GLY A 165 -14.25 -3.62 -8.61
N GLY A 166 -14.79 -4.75 -8.14
CA GLY A 166 -15.02 -4.93 -6.71
C GLY A 166 -13.69 -5.05 -5.96
N ARG A 167 -13.61 -4.41 -4.79
CA ARG A 167 -12.49 -4.56 -3.86
C ARG A 167 -12.88 -5.49 -2.71
N ALA A 168 -11.90 -6.16 -2.13
CA ALA A 168 -12.10 -7.02 -0.96
C ALA A 168 -12.62 -6.27 0.27
N ASP A 169 -12.34 -4.96 0.35
CA ASP A 169 -12.80 -4.04 1.40
C ASP A 169 -14.26 -3.55 1.20
N GLY A 170 -14.96 -4.09 0.20
CA GLY A 170 -16.34 -3.74 -0.15
C GLY A 170 -16.47 -2.53 -1.08
N GLY A 171 -15.36 -1.85 -1.37
CA GLY A 171 -15.33 -0.67 -2.24
C GLY A 171 -15.24 -0.96 -3.74
N TRP A 172 -15.06 0.11 -4.50
CA TRP A 172 -15.01 0.07 -5.97
C TRP A 172 -13.70 0.65 -6.52
N ASP A 173 -13.02 -0.12 -7.37
CA ASP A 173 -11.96 0.35 -8.26
C ASP A 173 -12.57 0.87 -9.55
N VAL A 174 -12.17 2.05 -10.01
CA VAL A 174 -12.68 2.64 -11.25
C VAL A 174 -11.54 3.09 -12.13
N ASP A 175 -11.34 2.40 -13.25
CA ASP A 175 -10.43 2.79 -14.31
C ASP A 175 -11.23 3.43 -15.45
N ALA A 176 -11.00 4.73 -15.68
CA ALA A 176 -11.69 5.51 -16.71
C ALA A 176 -10.68 6.27 -17.60
N PRO A 177 -11.03 6.58 -18.85
CA PRO A 177 -10.14 7.29 -19.74
C PRO A 177 -9.99 8.74 -19.30
N ASP A 178 -8.82 9.33 -19.54
CA ASP A 178 -8.53 10.70 -19.06
C ASP A 178 -9.50 11.74 -19.62
N ALA A 179 -10.01 11.51 -20.84
CA ALA A 179 -11.03 12.33 -21.46
C ALA A 179 -12.39 12.26 -20.73
N LEU A 180 -12.69 11.19 -19.99
CA LEU A 180 -13.91 11.06 -19.18
C LEU A 180 -13.72 11.65 -17.78
N LYS A 181 -12.53 11.47 -17.17
CA LYS A 181 -12.21 11.96 -15.81
C LYS A 181 -12.48 13.46 -15.63
N LYS A 182 -12.31 14.25 -16.70
CA LYS A 182 -12.52 15.71 -16.70
C LYS A 182 -13.98 16.13 -16.95
N THR A 183 -14.88 15.18 -17.16
CA THR A 183 -16.28 15.46 -17.54
C THR A 183 -17.23 15.20 -16.37
N PRO A 184 -18.42 15.83 -16.35
CA PRO A 184 -19.44 15.54 -15.34
C PRO A 184 -19.89 14.07 -15.32
N TRP A 185 -19.72 13.34 -16.43
CA TRP A 185 -20.06 11.93 -16.54
C TRP A 185 -19.26 11.03 -15.60
N MET A 186 -18.05 11.42 -15.19
CA MET A 186 -17.25 10.64 -14.24
C MET A 186 -18.00 10.39 -12.92
N ARG A 187 -18.85 11.35 -12.50
CA ARG A 187 -19.65 11.25 -11.27
C ARG A 187 -20.65 10.10 -11.27
N LEU A 188 -20.99 9.55 -12.45
CA LEU A 188 -21.82 8.35 -12.53
C LEU A 188 -21.16 7.16 -11.84
N PHE A 189 -19.83 7.08 -11.87
CA PHE A 189 -19.06 5.93 -11.42
C PHE A 189 -18.50 6.10 -10.00
N GLU A 190 -18.82 7.22 -9.34
CA GLU A 190 -18.51 7.42 -7.92
C GLU A 190 -19.60 6.76 -7.07
N PHE A 191 -19.57 5.43 -6.98
CA PHE A 191 -20.63 4.65 -6.35
C PHE A 191 -20.67 4.84 -4.83
N GLU A 192 -19.49 4.92 -4.20
CA GLU A 192 -19.39 5.09 -2.76
C GLU A 192 -19.87 6.47 -2.31
N THR A 193 -20.65 6.47 -1.25
CA THR A 193 -20.95 7.67 -0.47
C THR A 193 -19.74 8.06 0.38
N GLN A 194 -19.72 9.31 0.85
CA GLN A 194 -18.66 9.78 1.75
C GLN A 194 -18.65 8.99 3.07
N ASP A 195 -19.82 8.57 3.57
CA ASP A 195 -19.93 7.79 4.81
C ASP A 195 -19.44 6.35 4.62
N GLU A 196 -19.70 5.71 3.49
CA GLU A 196 -19.13 4.39 3.15
C GLU A 196 -17.61 4.46 3.04
N GLN A 197 -17.08 5.51 2.40
CA GLN A 197 -15.65 5.76 2.34
C GLN A 197 -15.04 5.96 3.72
N LEU A 198 -15.72 6.70 4.59
CA LEU A 198 -15.27 6.88 5.96
C LEU A 198 -15.26 5.56 6.73
N ARG A 199 -16.32 4.75 6.64
CA ARG A 199 -16.36 3.42 7.28
C ARG A 199 -15.23 2.53 6.79
N ARG A 200 -14.96 2.52 5.48
CA ARG A 200 -13.88 1.76 4.87
C ARG A 200 -12.50 2.26 5.31
N LEU A 201 -12.30 3.57 5.37
CA LEU A 201 -11.09 4.17 5.93
C LEU A 201 -10.86 3.71 7.37
N LEU A 202 -11.89 3.79 8.22
CA LEU A 202 -11.83 3.34 9.61
C LEU A 202 -11.53 1.84 9.72
N TYR A 203 -12.10 1.02 8.85
CA TYR A 203 -11.76 -0.41 8.77
C TYR A 203 -10.28 -0.63 8.47
N HIS A 204 -9.70 0.10 7.50
CA HIS A 204 -8.28 -0.03 7.19
C HIS A 204 -7.37 0.52 8.28
N LEU A 205 -7.77 1.59 8.96
CA LEU A 205 -7.05 2.12 10.11
C LEU A 205 -7.03 1.09 11.25
N GLU A 206 -8.15 0.41 11.52
CA GLU A 206 -8.22 -0.63 12.54
C GLU A 206 -7.35 -1.86 12.19
N GLN A 207 -7.34 -2.27 10.93
CA GLN A 207 -6.44 -3.31 10.41
C GLN A 207 -4.95 -2.94 10.61
N GLU A 208 -4.62 -1.65 10.63
CA GLU A 208 -3.28 -1.11 10.82
C GLU A 208 -3.06 -0.56 12.25
N SER A 209 -3.84 -1.03 13.23
CA SER A 209 -3.82 -0.52 14.61
C SER A 209 -2.43 -0.50 15.26
N ALA A 210 -1.63 -1.55 15.06
CA ALA A 210 -0.25 -1.61 15.55
C ALA A 210 0.65 -0.53 14.92
N ALA A 211 0.45 -0.23 13.63
CA ALA A 211 1.18 0.85 12.96
C ALA A 211 0.73 2.21 13.47
N LEU A 212 -0.57 2.42 13.74
CA LEU A 212 -1.09 3.68 14.28
C LEU A 212 -0.53 4.06 15.64
N ASP A 213 -0.22 3.07 16.48
CA ASP A 213 0.31 3.29 17.84
C ASP A 213 1.83 3.55 17.88
N THR A 214 2.53 3.21 16.81
CA THR A 214 4.00 3.26 16.73
C THR A 214 4.44 4.30 15.70
N ARG A 215 4.53 3.90 14.44
CA ARG A 215 5.08 4.70 13.34
C ARG A 215 4.08 5.60 12.62
N GLY A 216 2.79 5.37 12.82
CA GLY A 216 1.69 6.00 12.09
C GLY A 216 1.45 5.38 10.71
N VAL A 217 0.34 5.75 10.09
CA VAL A 217 -0.03 5.29 8.74
C VAL A 217 -0.06 6.49 7.80
N SER A 218 0.78 6.49 6.77
CA SER A 218 0.85 7.61 5.84
C SER A 218 -0.43 7.73 4.99
N ILE A 219 -0.81 8.97 4.67
CA ILE A 219 -1.95 9.24 3.79
C ILE A 219 -1.73 8.64 2.40
N GLN A 220 -0.49 8.62 1.91
CA GLN A 220 -0.17 8.01 0.61
C GLN A 220 -0.45 6.51 0.62
N HIS A 221 -0.04 5.81 1.70
CA HIS A 221 -0.34 4.39 1.87
C HIS A 221 -1.86 4.14 1.93
N LEU A 222 -2.61 4.97 2.66
CA LEU A 222 -4.08 4.88 2.72
C LEU A 222 -4.74 5.19 1.37
N ALA A 223 -4.19 6.14 0.59
CA ALA A 223 -4.66 6.49 -0.75
C ALA A 223 -4.53 5.34 -1.72
N GLU A 224 -3.37 4.68 -1.74
CA GLU A 224 -3.13 3.47 -2.53
C GLU A 224 -4.04 2.32 -2.08
N LYS A 225 -4.11 2.10 -0.76
CA LYS A 225 -4.94 1.03 -0.15
C LYS A 225 -6.44 1.24 -0.32
N MET A 226 -6.91 2.47 -0.52
CA MET A 226 -8.33 2.76 -0.79
C MET A 226 -8.64 2.98 -2.29
N GLY A 227 -7.62 3.15 -3.13
CA GLY A 227 -7.78 3.54 -4.54
C GLY A 227 -8.33 4.96 -4.72
N LEU A 228 -8.06 5.87 -3.78
CA LEU A 228 -8.57 7.25 -3.80
C LEU A 228 -7.43 8.26 -3.94
N ALA A 229 -7.73 9.44 -4.49
CA ALA A 229 -6.75 10.52 -4.58
C ALA A 229 -6.29 10.98 -3.18
N PRO A 230 -5.00 11.34 -2.98
CA PRO A 230 -4.47 11.70 -1.66
C PRO A 230 -5.24 12.83 -0.98
N GLY A 231 -5.62 13.89 -1.71
CA GLY A 231 -6.41 15.00 -1.15
C GLY A 231 -7.81 14.60 -0.69
N ARG A 232 -8.41 13.55 -1.28
CA ARG A 232 -9.71 13.00 -0.84
C ARG A 232 -9.54 12.17 0.43
N ILE A 233 -8.48 11.37 0.52
CA ILE A 233 -8.13 10.65 1.76
C ILE A 233 -7.83 11.62 2.88
N GLU A 234 -7.09 12.69 2.63
CA GLU A 234 -6.82 13.70 3.66
C GLU A 234 -8.12 14.30 4.23
N ALA A 235 -9.08 14.63 3.36
CA ALA A 235 -10.38 15.10 3.81
C ALA A 235 -11.14 14.05 4.65
N LEU A 236 -11.10 12.77 4.24
CA LEU A 236 -11.71 11.66 4.97
C LEU A 236 -11.01 11.39 6.32
N VAL A 237 -9.68 11.46 6.38
CA VAL A 237 -8.89 11.33 7.61
C VAL A 237 -9.24 12.44 8.58
N ARG A 238 -9.34 13.70 8.11
CA ARG A 238 -9.81 14.81 8.96
C ARG A 238 -11.22 14.56 9.48
N GLN A 239 -12.10 13.94 8.69
CA GLN A 239 -13.43 13.53 9.16
C GLN A 239 -13.35 12.37 10.16
N ALA A 240 -12.48 11.39 9.94
CA ALA A 240 -12.23 10.27 10.85
C ALA A 240 -11.74 10.78 12.21
N CYS A 241 -10.79 11.72 12.26
CA CYS A 241 -10.35 12.37 13.50
C CYS A 241 -11.48 13.11 14.25
N ARG A 242 -12.51 13.59 13.53
CA ARG A 242 -13.69 14.21 14.16
C ARG A 242 -14.67 13.19 14.73
N VAL A 243 -14.70 11.98 14.17
CA VAL A 243 -15.58 10.88 14.62
C VAL A 243 -14.89 10.07 15.72
N GLN A 244 -13.59 9.82 15.59
CA GLN A 244 -12.73 9.12 16.54
C GLN A 244 -11.69 10.09 17.11
N PRO A 245 -11.93 10.68 18.28
CA PRO A 245 -11.05 11.72 18.87
C PRO A 245 -9.68 11.20 19.34
N GLN A 246 -9.45 9.89 19.27
CA GLN A 246 -8.14 9.26 19.49
C GLN A 246 -7.23 9.36 18.26
N LEU A 247 -7.80 9.56 17.06
CA LEU A 247 -7.01 9.71 15.86
C LEU A 247 -6.49 11.14 15.73
N LEU A 248 -5.22 11.28 15.39
CA LEU A 248 -4.62 12.57 15.07
C LEU A 248 -3.74 12.48 13.83
N THR A 249 -3.50 13.61 13.20
CA THR A 249 -2.63 13.72 12.02
C THR A 249 -1.37 14.50 12.37
N LEU A 250 -0.21 13.96 11.99
CA LEU A 250 1.09 14.62 12.14
C LEU A 250 1.86 14.54 10.82
N GLU A 251 2.61 15.59 10.51
CA GLU A 251 3.53 15.60 9.37
C GLU A 251 4.83 14.89 9.78
N HIS A 252 5.24 13.92 8.97
CA HIS A 252 6.41 13.08 9.15
C HIS A 252 7.15 12.99 7.82
N GLU A 253 8.40 13.45 7.76
CA GLU A 253 9.23 13.45 6.55
C GLU A 253 8.57 14.17 5.34
N GLY A 254 7.77 15.20 5.61
CA GLY A 254 6.99 15.90 4.58
C GLY A 254 5.76 15.13 4.09
N ALA A 255 5.45 13.97 4.69
CA ALA A 255 4.23 13.20 4.46
C ALA A 255 3.29 13.31 5.67
N LEU A 256 2.00 13.51 5.41
CA LEU A 256 0.99 13.53 6.47
C LEU A 256 0.66 12.08 6.88
N CYS A 257 0.78 11.77 8.18
CA CYS A 257 0.56 10.46 8.77
C CYS A 257 -0.54 10.50 9.83
N VAL A 258 -1.26 9.40 9.97
CA VAL A 258 -2.31 9.19 10.97
C VAL A 258 -1.75 8.39 12.13
N TYR A 259 -2.01 8.83 13.36
CA TYR A 259 -1.61 8.17 14.60
C TYR A 259 -2.81 8.00 15.52
N ARG A 260 -2.69 7.09 16.48
CA ARG A 260 -3.68 6.88 17.55
C ARG A 260 -3.10 7.27 18.90
N THR A 261 -3.88 8.03 19.69
CA THR A 261 -3.58 8.33 21.09
C THR A 261 -4.45 7.53 22.03
N PRO A 262 -3.92 7.11 23.19
CA PRO A 262 -4.66 6.29 24.14
C PRO A 262 -5.82 7.04 24.80
N LEU A 263 -5.73 8.37 24.89
CA LEU A 263 -6.80 9.21 25.42
C LEU A 263 -7.59 9.88 24.29
N PRO A 264 -8.94 9.75 24.29
CA PRO A 264 -9.79 10.56 23.42
C PRO A 264 -9.78 12.01 23.91
N GLU A 265 -9.73 12.95 22.98
CA GLU A 265 -9.93 14.35 23.31
C GLU A 265 -11.40 14.64 23.61
N GLU A 266 -11.64 15.23 24.78
CA GLU A 266 -12.97 15.69 25.18
C GLU A 266 -13.26 17.04 24.50
N GLY A 267 -14.13 17.04 23.49
CA GLY A 267 -14.84 18.25 23.08
C GLY A 267 -14.49 18.82 21.70
N ARG A 268 -15.54 18.89 20.88
CA ARG A 268 -15.63 19.35 19.48
C ARG A 268 -15.39 20.86 19.23
N SER A 269 -14.93 21.65 20.21
CA SER A 269 -14.83 23.12 20.12
C SER A 269 -13.40 23.63 19.88
N MET A 270 -12.66 22.97 18.99
CA MET A 270 -11.20 23.03 18.94
C MET A 270 -10.53 24.30 18.35
N SER A 271 -11.25 25.30 17.83
CA SER A 271 -10.55 26.48 17.26
C SER A 271 -10.50 27.67 18.21
N LEU A 272 -11.60 27.96 18.90
CA LEU A 272 -11.72 29.21 19.67
C LEU A 272 -11.34 29.01 21.13
N TRP A 273 -11.80 27.94 21.79
CA TRP A 273 -11.53 27.76 23.22
C TRP A 273 -10.07 27.42 23.50
N ASN A 274 -9.45 26.56 22.67
CA ASN A 274 -8.04 26.22 22.83
C ASN A 274 -7.12 27.40 22.48
N ARG A 275 -7.48 28.24 21.49
CA ARG A 275 -6.79 29.53 21.26
C ARG A 275 -6.92 30.46 22.45
N VAL A 276 -8.12 30.57 23.04
CA VAL A 276 -8.36 31.40 24.23
C VAL A 276 -7.59 30.85 25.45
N ARG A 277 -7.59 29.53 25.72
CA ARG A 277 -6.76 28.92 26.78
C ARG A 277 -5.28 29.22 26.58
N ARG A 278 -4.79 29.11 25.33
CA ARG A 278 -3.38 29.40 25.00
C ARG A 278 -3.06 30.88 25.20
N LEU A 279 -3.99 31.77 24.86
CA LEU A 279 -3.86 33.22 25.12
C LEU A 279 -3.86 33.52 26.63
N LEU A 280 -4.67 32.78 27.40
CA LEU A 280 -4.81 32.92 28.85
C LEU A 280 -3.77 32.11 29.66
N ARG A 281 -2.81 31.45 29.00
CA ARG A 281 -1.77 30.60 29.63
C ARG A 281 -2.32 29.56 30.61
N LEU A 282 -3.52 29.04 30.36
CA LEU A 282 -4.10 27.98 31.18
C LEU A 282 -3.29 26.68 31.00
N PRO A 283 -3.11 25.87 32.06
CA PRO A 283 -2.35 24.63 31.98
C PRO A 283 -2.98 23.67 30.96
N PRO A 284 -2.17 22.88 30.23
CA PRO A 284 -2.67 21.92 29.24
C PRO A 284 -3.51 20.85 29.92
N THR A 285 -4.55 20.40 29.25
CA THR A 285 -5.35 19.26 29.72
C THR A 285 -4.52 17.97 29.66
N PRO A 286 -4.86 16.93 30.46
CA PRO A 286 -4.18 15.64 30.41
C PRO A 286 -4.17 15.01 29.00
N ALA A 287 -5.25 15.16 28.24
CA ALA A 287 -5.33 14.68 26.85
C ALA A 287 -4.40 15.46 25.90
N GLU A 288 -4.32 16.80 26.04
CA GLU A 288 -3.37 17.62 25.29
C GLU A 288 -1.93 17.23 25.61
N ARG A 289 -1.62 16.99 26.88
CA ARG A 289 -0.28 16.57 27.31
C ARG A 289 0.08 15.17 26.83
N VAL A 290 -0.87 14.23 26.84
CA VAL A 290 -0.69 12.90 26.23
C VAL A 290 -0.40 13.04 24.73
N ARG A 291 -1.13 13.89 24.00
CA ARG A 291 -0.88 14.14 22.58
C ARG A 291 0.49 14.77 22.30
N GLU A 292 0.89 15.74 23.11
CA GLU A 292 2.22 16.35 23.00
C GLU A 292 3.30 15.30 23.23
N LEU A 293 3.16 14.47 24.27
CA LEU A 293 4.10 13.38 24.55
C LEU A 293 4.08 12.30 23.46
N THR A 294 2.92 11.95 22.91
CA THR A 294 2.84 11.02 21.76
C THR A 294 3.56 11.61 20.55
N THR A 295 3.37 12.91 20.26
CA THR A 295 4.08 13.60 19.18
C THR A 295 5.60 13.60 19.40
N GLN A 296 6.04 13.85 20.63
CA GLN A 296 7.46 13.80 21.01
C GLN A 296 8.02 12.38 20.88
N ARG A 297 7.29 11.36 21.36
CA ARG A 297 7.68 9.95 21.24
C ARG A 297 7.89 9.56 19.79
N ILE A 298 6.91 9.86 18.93
CA ILE A 298 6.97 9.58 17.49
C ILE A 298 8.22 10.23 16.88
N ARG A 299 8.49 11.50 17.20
CA ARG A 299 9.69 12.20 16.72
C ARG A 299 10.99 11.52 17.17
N ILE A 300 11.06 11.01 18.39
CA ILE A 300 12.25 10.31 18.91
C ILE A 300 12.38 8.93 18.27
N GLU A 301 11.27 8.22 18.04
CA GLU A 301 11.27 6.95 17.31
C GLU A 301 11.82 7.12 15.89
N GLN A 302 11.53 8.24 15.23
CA GLN A 302 12.10 8.59 13.93
C GLN A 302 13.60 8.83 14.01
N GLN A 303 14.04 9.67 14.94
CA GLN A 303 15.47 9.93 15.16
C GLN A 303 16.24 8.65 15.47
N ARG A 304 15.61 7.72 16.18
CA ARG A 304 16.17 6.39 16.42
C ARG A 304 16.31 5.59 15.13
N HIS A 305 15.28 5.57 14.27
CA HIS A 305 15.34 4.86 13.00
C HIS A 305 16.46 5.39 12.09
N ASP A 306 16.65 6.71 12.04
CA ASP A 306 17.77 7.34 11.30
C ASP A 306 19.13 6.90 11.84
N VAL A 307 19.25 6.81 13.17
CA VAL A 307 20.46 6.32 13.84
C VAL A 307 20.70 4.84 13.54
N ASP A 308 19.66 4.00 13.53
CA ASP A 308 19.75 2.58 13.21
C ASP A 308 20.17 2.38 11.74
N ALA A 309 19.64 3.17 10.80
CA ALA A 309 20.05 3.14 9.40
C ALA A 309 21.52 3.55 9.21
N ARG A 310 21.97 4.59 9.92
CA ARG A 310 23.38 5.00 9.94
C ARG A 310 24.27 3.91 10.54
N LEU A 311 23.84 3.28 11.63
CA LEU A 311 24.55 2.18 12.27
C LEU A 311 24.76 1.02 11.29
N ASN A 312 23.73 0.59 10.57
CA ASN A 312 23.85 -0.46 9.54
C ASN A 312 24.87 -0.11 8.44
N THR A 313 24.92 1.17 8.03
CA THR A 313 25.88 1.65 7.03
C THR A 313 27.31 1.56 7.57
N LEU A 314 27.54 2.07 8.78
CA LEU A 314 28.85 2.03 9.45
C LEU A 314 29.32 0.60 9.72
N GLU A 315 28.42 -0.32 10.09
CA GLU A 315 28.78 -1.74 10.27
C GLU A 315 29.18 -2.41 8.95
N THR A 316 28.54 -2.03 7.84
CA THR A 316 28.92 -2.52 6.51
C THR A 316 30.31 -2.01 6.11
N GLU A 317 30.60 -0.73 6.38
CA GLU A 317 31.94 -0.16 6.19
C GLU A 317 32.99 -0.82 7.10
N GLU A 318 32.62 -1.16 8.34
CA GLU A 318 33.50 -1.86 9.28
C GLU A 318 33.93 -3.21 8.73
N ARG A 319 32.97 -4.02 8.26
CA ARG A 319 33.23 -5.31 7.62
C ARG A 319 34.14 -5.16 6.39
N ALA A 320 33.90 -4.15 5.55
CA ALA A 320 34.73 -3.91 4.37
C ALA A 320 36.17 -3.49 4.73
N LEU A 321 36.35 -2.66 5.76
CA LEU A 321 37.69 -2.28 6.25
C LEU A 321 38.41 -3.46 6.90
N LEU A 322 37.70 -4.31 7.65
CA LEU A 322 38.26 -5.56 8.20
C LEU A 322 38.77 -6.47 7.07
N GLU A 323 37.95 -6.72 6.05
CA GLU A 323 38.35 -7.54 4.90
C GLU A 323 39.56 -6.96 4.15
N ARG A 324 39.56 -5.64 3.93
CA ARG A 324 40.69 -4.94 3.31
C ARG A 324 41.96 -5.02 4.17
N GLY A 325 41.85 -4.90 5.48
CA GLY A 325 42.97 -5.01 6.41
C GLY A 325 43.60 -6.40 6.41
N VAL A 326 42.77 -7.44 6.32
CA VAL A 326 43.24 -8.83 6.19
C VAL A 326 43.93 -9.06 4.84
N ALA A 327 43.41 -8.47 3.76
CA ALA A 327 43.96 -8.60 2.41
C ALA A 327 45.18 -7.71 2.12
N ALA A 328 45.47 -6.71 2.96
CA ALA A 328 46.55 -5.76 2.75
C ALA A 328 47.93 -6.45 2.73
N ALA A 329 48.69 -6.22 1.67
CA ALA A 329 49.98 -6.87 1.43
C ALA A 329 51.15 -6.19 2.18
N SER A 330 51.01 -4.90 2.52
CA SER A 330 52.06 -4.12 3.18
C SER A 330 51.65 -3.70 4.60
N ASP A 331 52.62 -3.64 5.51
CA ASP A 331 52.37 -3.21 6.90
C ASP A 331 51.96 -1.74 6.99
N ALA A 332 52.42 -0.90 6.06
CA ALA A 332 51.99 0.48 5.96
C ALA A 332 50.49 0.58 5.61
N GLU A 333 50.01 -0.24 4.67
CA GLU A 333 48.58 -0.31 4.32
C GLU A 333 47.76 -0.89 5.49
N LYS A 334 48.25 -1.95 6.16
CA LYS A 334 47.60 -2.50 7.35
C LYS A 334 47.43 -1.45 8.45
N ARG A 335 48.49 -0.70 8.77
CA ARG A 335 48.44 0.40 9.76
C ARG A 335 47.47 1.50 9.35
N GLN A 336 47.46 1.88 8.07
CA GLN A 336 46.52 2.87 7.56
C GLN A 336 45.05 2.41 7.69
N VAL A 337 44.76 1.15 7.33
CA VAL A 337 43.42 0.57 7.46
C VAL A 337 43.03 0.40 8.93
N ALA A 338 43.96 -0.01 9.79
CA ALA A 338 43.75 -0.11 11.24
C ALA A 338 43.38 1.23 11.87
N GLY A 339 44.09 2.31 11.52
CA GLY A 339 43.76 3.66 12.00
C GLY A 339 42.39 4.17 11.53
N ARG A 340 41.96 3.80 10.31
CA ARG A 340 40.59 4.10 9.84
C ARG A 340 39.55 3.28 10.60
N LEU A 341 39.78 1.99 10.77
CA LEU A 341 38.90 1.07 11.48
C LEU A 341 38.74 1.48 12.96
N ALA A 342 39.82 1.91 13.62
CA ALA A 342 39.77 2.42 15.00
C ALA A 342 38.85 3.64 15.14
N ARG A 343 38.90 4.58 14.18
CA ARG A 343 38.02 5.75 14.15
C ARG A 343 36.57 5.36 13.87
N LEU A 344 36.35 4.42 12.96
CA LEU A 344 35.01 3.93 12.62
C LEU A 344 34.36 3.20 13.80
N ARG A 345 35.09 2.34 14.52
CA ARG A 345 34.62 1.67 15.75
C ARG A 345 34.26 2.66 16.85
N LEU A 346 35.03 3.74 16.99
CA LEU A 346 34.69 4.86 17.88
C LEU A 346 33.39 5.56 17.47
N GLU A 347 33.20 5.81 16.19
CA GLU A 347 31.97 6.39 15.66
C GLU A 347 30.77 5.45 15.87
N LEU A 348 30.92 4.16 15.57
CA LEU A 348 29.92 3.12 15.88
C LEU A 348 29.55 3.13 17.36
N GLY A 349 30.53 3.23 18.27
CA GLY A 349 30.28 3.35 19.71
C GLY A 349 29.43 4.57 20.07
N ARG A 350 29.71 5.73 19.46
CA ARG A 350 28.91 6.96 19.67
C ARG A 350 27.48 6.82 19.12
N VAL A 351 27.32 6.26 17.93
CA VAL A 351 26.01 6.05 17.28
C VAL A 351 25.17 5.02 18.07
N ARG A 352 25.79 3.94 18.58
CA ARG A 352 25.13 2.97 19.49
C ARG A 352 24.69 3.61 20.80
N ALA A 353 25.55 4.40 21.44
CA ALA A 353 25.18 5.14 22.65
C ALA A 353 24.01 6.10 22.39
N GLN A 354 24.00 6.78 21.24
CA GLN A 354 22.88 7.63 20.84
C GLN A 354 21.58 6.83 20.65
N ALA A 355 21.63 5.64 20.03
CA ALA A 355 20.46 4.76 19.88
C ALA A 355 19.91 4.30 21.25
N ASN A 356 20.79 4.00 22.21
CA ASN A 356 20.43 3.64 23.57
C ASN A 356 19.71 4.80 24.28
N VAL A 357 20.22 6.03 24.15
CA VAL A 357 19.57 7.24 24.71
C VAL A 357 18.17 7.42 24.15
N PHE A 358 17.97 7.32 22.83
CA PHE A 358 16.64 7.43 22.24
C PHE A 358 15.69 6.32 22.73
N THR A 359 16.20 5.09 22.87
CA THR A 359 15.43 3.98 23.44
C THR A 359 14.97 4.27 24.86
N GLN A 360 15.85 4.78 25.73
CA GLN A 360 15.50 5.18 27.09
C GLN A 360 14.46 6.31 27.11
N GLN A 361 14.61 7.33 26.25
CA GLN A 361 13.66 8.43 26.14
C GLN A 361 12.26 7.94 25.70
N ILE A 362 12.19 7.03 24.72
CA ILE A 362 10.94 6.41 24.29
C ILE A 362 10.26 5.69 25.46
N THR A 363 11.03 4.91 26.24
CA THR A 363 10.51 4.20 27.42
C THR A 363 9.98 5.18 28.47
N VAL A 364 10.73 6.23 28.80
CA VAL A 364 10.29 7.25 29.79
C VAL A 364 9.01 7.93 29.35
N ILE A 365 8.92 8.35 28.09
CA ILE A 365 7.72 9.00 27.55
C ILE A 365 6.54 8.02 27.52
N GLY A 366 6.77 6.77 27.13
CA GLY A 366 5.77 5.69 27.16
C GLY A 366 5.18 5.51 28.56
N THR A 367 6.03 5.44 29.58
CA THR A 367 5.61 5.35 30.99
C THR A 367 4.82 6.58 31.43
N GLN A 368 5.22 7.79 31.04
CA GLN A 368 4.48 9.02 31.35
C GLN A 368 3.08 9.04 30.71
N ILE A 369 2.98 8.64 29.43
CA ILE A 369 1.70 8.52 28.73
C ILE A 369 0.82 7.49 29.45
N HIS A 370 1.38 6.33 29.83
CA HIS A 370 0.67 5.28 30.53
C HIS A 370 0.14 5.76 31.90
N HIS A 371 0.98 6.39 32.73
CA HIS A 371 0.56 6.94 34.02
C HIS A 371 -0.54 8.00 33.89
N MET A 372 -0.47 8.89 32.90
CA MET A 372 -1.54 9.86 32.67
C MET A 372 -2.82 9.20 32.19
N THR A 373 -2.70 8.18 31.34
CA THR A 373 -3.85 7.40 30.85
C THR A 373 -4.56 6.70 32.00
N ILE A 374 -3.82 6.05 32.90
CA ILE A 374 -4.37 5.44 34.12
C ILE A 374 -5.04 6.50 34.98
N LYS A 375 -4.38 7.63 35.26
CA LYS A 375 -4.96 8.71 36.08
C LYS A 375 -6.29 9.21 35.53
N GLU A 376 -6.41 9.34 34.22
CA GLU A 376 -7.66 9.75 33.57
C GLU A 376 -8.72 8.64 33.56
N GLN A 377 -8.34 7.38 33.37
CA GLN A 377 -9.24 6.24 33.49
C GLN A 377 -9.80 6.08 34.91
N VAL A 378 -8.96 6.27 35.92
CA VAL A 378 -9.33 6.25 37.35
C VAL A 378 -10.24 7.44 37.71
N ARG A 379 -10.08 8.59 37.06
CA ARG A 379 -11.00 9.73 37.23
C ARG A 379 -12.38 9.48 36.62
N ARG A 380 -12.43 8.77 35.49
CA ARG A 380 -13.68 8.49 34.76
C ARG A 380 -14.43 7.28 35.29
N THR A 381 -13.73 6.33 35.89
CA THR A 381 -14.32 5.14 36.52
C THR A 381 -14.49 5.43 38.02
N PRO A 382 -15.68 5.23 38.62
CA PRO A 382 -15.82 5.37 40.07
C PRO A 382 -14.82 4.42 40.77
N LEU A 383 -14.04 4.97 41.69
CA LEU A 383 -12.95 4.26 42.35
C LEU A 383 -13.44 2.94 42.97
N PRO A 384 -12.72 1.82 42.79
CA PRO A 384 -12.92 0.62 43.59
C PRO A 384 -12.69 0.92 45.07
N ARG A 385 -13.14 0.01 45.94
CA ARG A 385 -13.13 0.25 47.39
C ARG A 385 -11.69 0.47 47.90
N PRO A 386 -11.49 1.34 48.90
CA PRO A 386 -10.18 1.75 49.38
C PRO A 386 -9.29 0.61 49.90
N GLU A 387 -9.86 -0.55 50.24
CA GLU A 387 -9.09 -1.73 50.66
C GLU A 387 -8.31 -2.40 49.51
N GLU A 388 -8.78 -2.28 48.27
CA GLU A 388 -8.11 -2.85 47.09
C GLU A 388 -6.95 -1.94 46.63
N LEU A 389 -7.12 -0.62 46.77
CA LEU A 389 -6.12 0.38 46.38
C LEU A 389 -4.87 0.37 47.27
N THR A 390 -4.99 0.08 48.57
CA THR A 390 -3.85 0.02 49.48
C THR A 390 -2.98 -1.21 49.24
N ARG A 391 -3.58 -2.31 48.79
CA ARG A 391 -2.85 -3.54 48.46
C ARG A 391 -2.07 -3.40 47.15
N GLU A 392 -2.70 -2.89 46.09
CA GLU A 392 -2.02 -2.66 44.81
C GLU A 392 -0.92 -1.58 44.92
N ALA A 393 -1.13 -0.54 45.72
CA ALA A 393 -0.11 0.51 45.92
C ALA A 393 1.18 -0.06 46.54
N ALA A 394 1.06 -0.95 47.53
CA ALA A 394 2.22 -1.59 48.16
C ALA A 394 2.98 -2.52 47.18
N GLU A 395 2.27 -3.22 46.30
CA GLU A 395 2.87 -4.08 45.27
C GLU A 395 3.58 -3.25 44.19
N THR A 396 3.02 -2.09 43.83
CA THR A 396 3.61 -1.20 42.82
C THR A 396 4.88 -0.51 43.33
N GLU A 397 4.92 -0.10 44.61
CA GLU A 397 6.12 0.49 45.23
C GLU A 397 7.29 -0.50 45.27
N ALA A 398 7.02 -1.78 45.48
CA ALA A 398 8.05 -2.82 45.45
C ALA A 398 8.70 -2.95 44.05
N VAL A 399 7.87 -2.97 42.99
CA VAL A 399 8.35 -3.09 41.60
C VAL A 399 9.10 -1.84 41.14
N ILE A 400 8.67 -0.64 41.54
CA ILE A 400 9.37 0.61 41.21
C ILE A 400 10.75 0.64 41.88
N ASN A 401 10.86 0.21 43.14
CA ASN A 401 12.15 0.10 43.81
C ASN A 401 13.08 -0.92 43.13
N GLU A 402 12.54 -2.06 42.67
CA GLU A 402 13.33 -3.07 41.95
C GLU A 402 13.82 -2.56 40.58
N LEU A 403 12.98 -1.81 39.86
CA LEU A 403 13.34 -1.18 38.58
C LEU A 403 14.38 -0.06 38.75
N ALA A 404 14.29 0.74 39.81
CA ALA A 404 15.25 1.78 40.12
C ALA A 404 16.64 1.19 40.44
N VAL A 405 16.69 0.13 41.24
CA VAL A 405 17.92 -0.62 41.54
C VAL A 405 18.52 -1.22 40.26
N SER A 406 17.69 -1.73 39.36
CA SER A 406 18.13 -2.31 38.08
C SER A 406 18.67 -1.25 37.10
N ALA A 407 18.08 -0.05 37.10
CA ALA A 407 18.54 1.07 36.28
C ALA A 407 19.87 1.65 36.77
N ASP A 408 20.07 1.75 38.09
CA ASP A 408 21.35 2.17 38.68
C ASP A 408 22.46 1.14 38.44
N LEU A 409 22.12 -0.15 38.38
CA LEU A 409 23.09 -1.19 38.01
C LEU A 409 23.51 -1.09 36.54
N ALA A 410 22.58 -0.76 35.63
CA ALA A 410 22.86 -0.59 34.21
C ALA A 410 23.66 0.70 33.91
N GLY A 411 23.36 1.80 34.61
CA GLY A 411 24.06 3.08 34.46
C GLY A 411 25.52 3.02 34.94
N ASN A 412 25.84 2.19 35.93
CA ASN A 412 27.20 2.04 36.45
C ASN A 412 28.13 1.17 35.60
N ILE A 413 27.61 0.45 34.60
CA ILE A 413 28.43 -0.36 33.67
C ILE A 413 28.97 0.47 32.49
N GLU A 414 28.39 1.65 32.20
CA GLU A 414 28.72 2.43 30.99
C GLU A 414 29.71 3.60 31.21
N VAL A 415 30.05 3.94 32.46
CA VAL A 415 30.88 5.14 32.79
C VAL A 415 32.38 4.83 33.00
N ALA A 416 32.81 3.58 32.94
CA ALA A 416 34.20 3.18 33.19
C ALA A 416 35.06 2.92 31.94
N SER A 417 34.73 3.49 30.77
CA SER A 417 35.63 3.45 29.61
C SER A 417 36.51 4.70 29.56
N GLN A 418 37.57 4.71 30.37
CA GLN A 418 38.74 5.56 30.10
C GLN A 418 39.15 5.32 28.65
N THR A 419 39.17 6.37 27.82
CA THR A 419 39.63 6.30 26.43
C THR A 419 41.00 5.63 26.37
N PRO A 420 41.12 4.39 25.85
CA PRO A 420 42.41 3.81 25.50
C PRO A 420 43.09 4.76 24.51
N ARG A 421 44.41 4.90 24.60
CA ARG A 421 45.13 5.73 23.64
C ARG A 421 44.89 5.13 22.25
N MET A 422 44.61 5.97 21.25
CA MET A 422 44.30 5.50 19.88
C MET A 422 45.34 4.51 19.33
N ALA A 423 46.61 4.64 19.75
CA ALA A 423 47.68 3.73 19.42
C ALA A 423 47.44 2.29 19.93
N GLU A 424 46.95 2.11 21.16
CA GLU A 424 46.68 0.78 21.74
C GLU A 424 45.59 0.05 20.94
N ARG A 425 44.55 0.78 20.51
CA ARG A 425 43.49 0.22 19.65
C ARG A 425 43.97 -0.14 18.26
N GLU A 426 44.89 0.64 17.70
CA GLU A 426 45.49 0.33 16.40
C GLU A 426 46.30 -0.96 16.48
N ASP A 427 47.08 -1.15 17.55
CA ASP A 427 47.86 -2.37 17.78
C ASP A 427 46.96 -3.60 18.00
N GLU A 428 45.86 -3.45 18.76
CA GLU A 428 44.83 -4.49 18.92
C GLU A 428 44.21 -4.91 17.58
N ILE A 429 43.88 -3.92 16.72
CA ILE A 429 43.30 -4.19 15.39
C ILE A 429 44.32 -4.87 14.47
N LEU A 430 45.60 -4.51 14.54
CA LEU A 430 46.65 -5.20 13.79
C LEU A 430 46.76 -6.67 14.22
N ALA A 431 46.68 -6.93 15.53
CA ALA A 431 46.65 -8.30 16.05
C ALA A 431 45.40 -9.06 15.56
N GLU A 432 44.24 -8.41 15.52
CA GLU A 432 43.00 -8.97 14.98
C GLU A 432 43.13 -9.34 13.49
N PHE A 433 43.75 -8.49 12.66
CA PHE A 433 44.00 -8.80 11.24
C PHE A 433 44.87 -10.05 11.06
N GLU A 434 45.93 -10.19 11.87
CA GLU A 434 46.79 -11.37 11.83
C GLU A 434 46.06 -12.63 12.31
N GLN A 435 45.26 -12.52 13.38
CA GLN A 435 44.45 -13.64 13.88
C GLN A 435 43.43 -14.11 12.83
N ILE A 436 42.72 -13.20 12.17
CA ILE A 436 41.77 -13.55 11.11
C ILE A 436 42.49 -14.21 9.94
N ARG A 437 43.67 -13.70 9.55
CA ARG A 437 44.48 -14.29 8.47
C ARG A 437 44.94 -15.71 8.83
N GLN A 438 45.44 -15.92 10.06
CA GLN A 438 45.85 -17.23 10.55
C GLN A 438 44.68 -18.21 10.59
N ASN A 439 43.51 -17.77 11.08
CA ASN A 439 42.30 -18.59 11.08
C ASN A 439 41.87 -18.97 9.65
N ARG A 440 41.89 -18.05 8.69
CA ARG A 440 41.58 -18.35 7.27
C ARG A 440 42.58 -19.33 6.66
N ALA A 441 43.86 -19.21 6.97
CA ALA A 441 44.90 -20.14 6.53
C ALA A 441 44.74 -21.54 7.15
N ALA A 442 44.42 -21.61 8.45
CA ALA A 442 44.17 -22.86 9.15
C ALA A 442 42.92 -23.58 8.61
N THR A 443 41.82 -22.86 8.35
CA THR A 443 40.61 -23.43 7.73
C THR A 443 40.89 -23.93 6.31
N ALA A 444 41.70 -23.21 5.52
CA ALA A 444 42.08 -23.64 4.18
C ALA A 444 42.97 -24.90 4.16
N GLN A 445 43.74 -25.16 5.22
CA GLN A 445 44.58 -26.35 5.38
C GLN A 445 43.84 -27.55 6.00
N ALA A 446 42.77 -27.30 6.76
CA ALA A 446 42.00 -28.34 7.45
C ALA A 446 40.98 -29.06 6.54
N ASP A 447 40.75 -28.58 5.32
CA ASP A 447 39.76 -29.15 4.39
C ASP A 447 40.33 -29.79 3.08
N PRO A 448 41.34 -30.69 3.14
CA PRO A 448 41.86 -31.36 1.94
C PRO A 448 41.03 -32.59 1.49
N ARG A 449 39.90 -32.91 2.14
CA ARG A 449 39.13 -34.15 1.89
C ARG A 449 37.96 -34.02 0.92
N THR A 450 37.65 -32.83 0.41
CA THR A 450 36.53 -32.63 -0.53
C THR A 450 36.99 -32.38 -1.98
N ALA A 451 38.31 -32.43 -2.24
CA ALA A 451 38.88 -32.25 -3.58
C ALA A 451 39.29 -33.57 -4.27
N ALA A 452 39.01 -34.73 -3.68
CA ALA A 452 39.42 -36.04 -4.20
C ALA A 452 38.25 -37.03 -4.35
N THR A 453 37.17 -36.62 -5.02
CA THR A 453 36.19 -37.56 -5.62
C THR A 453 35.66 -36.96 -6.92
N GLY A 454 36.47 -37.07 -7.95
CA GLY A 454 36.11 -36.66 -9.30
C GLY A 454 37.08 -37.19 -10.33
N ASP A 455 37.31 -38.51 -10.38
CA ASP A 455 37.44 -39.24 -11.65
C ASP A 455 37.49 -40.77 -11.46
N ARG A 456 36.37 -41.47 -11.71
CA ARG A 456 36.31 -42.69 -12.56
C ARG A 456 34.95 -43.40 -12.55
N ALA A 457 34.58 -43.81 -13.76
CA ALA A 457 33.79 -44.97 -14.16
C ALA A 457 32.29 -44.75 -14.45
N SER A 458 32.02 -44.63 -15.75
CA SER A 458 30.82 -45.13 -16.43
C SER A 458 30.54 -46.60 -16.09
N GLY A 459 29.26 -46.96 -15.94
CA GLY A 459 28.80 -48.33 -15.84
C GLY A 459 27.35 -48.46 -15.36
N THR A 460 26.43 -48.58 -16.31
CA THR A 460 25.08 -49.16 -16.23
C THR A 460 24.81 -50.11 -15.05
N ASP A 461 23.72 -49.93 -14.29
CA ASP A 461 22.46 -50.68 -14.45
C ASP A 461 21.38 -50.29 -13.41
N ARG A 462 20.14 -50.61 -13.77
CA ARG A 462 18.81 -50.48 -13.14
C ARG A 462 18.61 -50.44 -11.61
N ALA A 463 17.66 -49.58 -11.26
CA ALA A 463 16.41 -49.82 -10.49
C ALA A 463 16.31 -49.42 -8.99
N ALA A 464 15.18 -48.72 -8.75
CA ALA A 464 14.34 -48.65 -7.55
C ALA A 464 14.58 -47.56 -6.49
N ALA A 465 13.66 -46.58 -6.54
CA ALA A 465 12.78 -46.11 -5.46
C ALA A 465 13.16 -44.90 -4.58
N ARG A 466 12.18 -43.98 -4.53
CA ARG A 466 11.86 -42.94 -3.51
C ARG A 466 12.71 -41.66 -3.56
N ALA A 467 12.17 -40.53 -4.04
CA ALA A 467 11.21 -39.62 -3.39
C ALA A 467 11.81 -38.93 -2.15
N ASP A 468 12.34 -37.70 -2.30
CA ASP A 468 11.71 -36.49 -1.75
C ASP A 468 12.46 -35.19 -2.12
N GLY A 469 11.65 -34.14 -2.32
CA GLY A 469 11.91 -32.69 -2.38
C GLY A 469 13.32 -32.11 -2.58
N SER A 470 13.58 -31.57 -3.78
CA SER A 470 14.53 -30.48 -3.98
C SER A 470 13.91 -29.40 -4.88
N ALA A 471 13.64 -28.24 -4.28
CA ALA A 471 13.26 -27.02 -5.00
C ALA A 471 14.54 -26.29 -5.43
N ALA A 472 14.81 -26.29 -6.73
CA ALA A 472 15.84 -25.49 -7.35
C ALA A 472 15.40 -24.01 -7.46
N PRO A 473 16.34 -23.05 -7.37
CA PRO A 473 16.09 -21.65 -7.65
C PRO A 473 15.95 -21.42 -9.16
N ILE A 474 14.97 -20.61 -9.54
CA ILE A 474 14.66 -20.24 -10.92
C ILE A 474 15.69 -19.24 -11.44
N ASP A 475 16.34 -19.61 -12.54
CA ASP A 475 17.15 -18.75 -13.40
C ASP A 475 16.33 -17.57 -13.95
N ALA A 476 16.86 -16.36 -13.80
CA ALA A 476 16.33 -15.15 -14.42
C ALA A 476 16.73 -15.09 -15.91
N PRO A 477 15.83 -14.68 -16.82
CA PRO A 477 16.16 -14.53 -18.23
C PRO A 477 17.03 -13.28 -18.47
N ARG A 478 18.20 -13.55 -19.06
CA ARG A 478 19.18 -12.61 -19.58
C ARG A 478 18.58 -11.81 -20.75
N ALA A 479 18.51 -10.48 -20.61
CA ALA A 479 18.10 -9.58 -21.67
C ALA A 479 19.11 -9.60 -22.84
N PRO A 480 18.65 -9.57 -24.11
CA PRO A 480 19.55 -9.46 -25.25
C PRO A 480 20.05 -8.02 -25.42
N ALA A 481 21.36 -7.92 -25.69
CA ALA A 481 22.07 -6.70 -26.04
C ALA A 481 21.56 -6.14 -27.38
N ALA A 482 21.27 -4.84 -27.41
CA ALA A 482 21.09 -4.08 -28.64
C ALA A 482 22.44 -3.42 -29.02
N GLY A 483 23.04 -3.91 -30.11
CA GLY A 483 23.93 -3.10 -30.96
C GLY A 483 23.11 -2.02 -31.67
N ALA A 484 23.62 -0.79 -31.81
CA ALA A 484 24.49 -0.32 -32.90
C ALA A 484 23.70 0.00 -34.19
N GLU A 485 24.08 1.10 -34.84
CA GLU A 485 23.47 1.79 -36.02
C GLU A 485 22.40 2.84 -35.67
N ALA A 486 22.40 4.08 -36.18
CA ALA A 486 23.32 4.78 -37.08
C ALA A 486 23.15 6.30 -36.93
N ASP A 487 24.26 7.01 -37.13
CA ASP A 487 24.32 8.39 -37.61
C ASP A 487 23.57 8.52 -38.94
N ALA A 488 22.70 9.53 -39.08
CA ALA A 488 22.57 10.31 -40.32
C ALA A 488 21.54 11.45 -40.21
N GLN A 489 22.04 12.64 -40.54
CA GLN A 489 21.37 13.68 -41.33
C GLN A 489 20.41 14.65 -40.64
N ARG A 490 21.05 15.76 -40.24
CA ARG A 490 20.54 17.13 -40.33
C ARG A 490 19.87 17.38 -41.69
N GLY A 491 18.62 17.80 -41.67
CA GLY A 491 17.91 18.39 -42.81
C GLY A 491 17.17 19.64 -42.36
N SER A 492 17.71 20.81 -42.67
CA SER A 492 17.10 22.13 -42.47
C SER A 492 15.81 22.29 -43.30
N PRO A 493 14.74 22.90 -42.77
CA PRO A 493 13.64 23.34 -43.61
C PRO A 493 13.97 24.71 -44.24
N ARG A 494 14.13 24.70 -45.57
CA ARG A 494 14.16 25.90 -46.43
C ARG A 494 12.76 26.51 -46.46
N ARG A 495 12.71 27.83 -46.21
CA ARG A 495 11.60 28.73 -46.53
C ARG A 495 11.20 28.59 -48.01
N ALA A 496 9.90 28.55 -48.28
CA ALA A 496 9.31 28.91 -49.56
C ALA A 496 8.15 29.88 -49.30
N ASP A 497 8.21 30.99 -50.02
CA ASP A 497 7.26 32.12 -50.01
C ASP A 497 5.87 31.77 -50.58
N PRO A 498 4.84 32.58 -50.25
CA PRO A 498 3.48 32.39 -50.71
C PRO A 498 3.23 32.96 -52.12
N ALA A 499 2.50 32.21 -52.94
CA ALA A 499 2.01 32.64 -54.24
C ALA A 499 0.86 33.65 -54.11
N ARG A 500 0.91 34.69 -54.96
CA ARG A 500 -0.15 35.65 -55.27
C ARG A 500 -1.36 34.98 -55.94
N PRO A 501 -2.56 35.56 -55.83
CA PRO A 501 -3.69 35.25 -56.71
C PRO A 501 -3.61 36.12 -57.98
N GLU A 502 -3.80 35.50 -59.15
CA GLU A 502 -4.20 36.23 -60.36
C GLU A 502 -5.67 35.96 -60.68
N ALA A 503 -6.30 37.04 -61.12
CA ALA A 503 -7.67 37.14 -61.56
C ALA A 503 -7.90 36.44 -62.91
N GLY A 504 -9.12 35.96 -63.09
CA GLY A 504 -9.71 35.48 -64.34
C GLY A 504 -11.20 35.32 -64.15
#